data_AF-A0A3N5XSA8-F1
#
_entry.id   AF-A0A3N5XSA8-F1
#
_cell.length_a   1.000
_cell.length_b   1.000
_cell.length_c   1.000
_cell.angle_alpha   90.00
_cell.angle_beta   90.00
_cell.angle_gamma   90.00
#
_symmetry.space_group_name_H-M   'P 1'
#
loop_
_entity.id
_entity.type
_entity.pdbx_description
1 polymer ?
#
loop_
_entity_poly.entity_id
_entity_poly.type
_entity_poly.pdbx_seq_one_letter_code
_entity_poly.pdbx_strand_id
1 'polypeptide(L)'
;MPPFVGTDAERRALARFLAGLNPGIPPSQTLPGPLPEMTGGKVFEQSCADCHLESPDDPLFSRLRHRDETEIYELIGSLNTLNPAMPPFGGTDRERKVLAAWLRGKVAD
;
A
#
# COMPACT_ATOMS: atom_id res chain seq x y z
N MET A 1 -13.25 2.04 -9.53
CA MET A 1 -14.71 1.92 -9.72
C MET A 1 -15.07 2.42 -11.12
N PRO A 2 -16.02 1.78 -11.81
CA PRO A 2 -16.54 2.31 -13.07
C PRO A 2 -17.20 3.68 -12.87
N PRO A 3 -17.35 4.49 -13.94
CA PRO A 3 -18.05 5.77 -13.86
C PRO A 3 -19.48 5.60 -13.33
N PHE A 4 -19.93 6.53 -12.49
CA PHE A 4 -21.33 6.59 -12.05
C PHE A 4 -22.22 6.89 -13.25
N VAL A 5 -23.19 6.00 -13.51
CA VAL A 5 -24.06 6.00 -14.69
C VAL A 5 -25.22 7.00 -14.62
N GLY A 6 -25.46 7.62 -13.46
CA GLY A 6 -26.52 8.62 -13.28
C GLY A 6 -26.08 10.04 -13.63
N THR A 7 -27.06 10.95 -13.61
CA THR A 7 -26.88 12.39 -13.80
C THR A 7 -26.10 13.02 -12.65
N ASP A 8 -25.58 14.23 -12.87
CA ASP A 8 -24.93 14.99 -11.79
C ASP A 8 -25.88 15.34 -10.64
N ALA A 9 -27.17 15.51 -10.92
CA ALA A 9 -28.17 15.74 -9.90
C ALA A 9 -28.32 14.51 -8.99
N GLU A 10 -28.41 13.32 -9.56
CA GLU A 10 -28.50 12.05 -8.83
C GLU A 10 -27.22 11.74 -8.06
N ARG A 11 -26.05 12.02 -8.67
CA ARG A 11 -24.75 11.89 -8.00
C ARG A 11 -24.69 12.73 -6.73
N ARG A 12 -25.15 13.99 -6.80
CA ARG A 12 -25.21 14.90 -5.64
C ARG A 12 -26.23 14.45 -4.59
N ALA A 13 -27.39 13.96 -5.02
CA ALA A 13 -28.41 13.45 -4.11
C ALA A 13 -27.91 12.22 -3.33
N LEU A 14 -27.27 11.28 -4.03
CA LEU A 14 -26.68 10.09 -3.42
C LEU A 14 -25.56 10.45 -2.42
N ALA A 15 -24.67 11.38 -2.79
CA ALA A 15 -23.61 11.82 -1.88
C ALA A 15 -24.17 12.39 -0.57
N ARG A 16 -25.24 13.20 -0.64
CA ARG A 16 -25.93 13.74 0.54
C ARG A 16 -26.60 12.65 1.38
N PHE A 17 -27.26 11.70 0.73
CA PHE A 17 -27.89 10.58 1.42
C PHE A 17 -26.87 9.76 2.21
N LEU A 18 -25.76 9.38 1.56
CA LEU A 18 -24.68 8.61 2.20
C LEU A 18 -24.03 9.37 3.36
N ALA A 19 -23.80 10.68 3.22
CA ALA A 19 -23.30 11.52 4.31
C ALA A 19 -24.28 11.58 5.50
N GLY A 20 -25.59 11.52 5.25
CA GLY A 20 -26.62 11.49 6.29
C GLY A 20 -26.71 10.17 7.06
N LEU A 21 -26.25 9.06 6.48
CA LEU A 21 -26.24 7.75 7.15
C LEU A 21 -25.20 7.65 8.27
N ASN A 22 -24.17 8.51 8.26
CA ASN A 22 -23.12 8.51 9.27
C ASN A 22 -22.79 9.93 9.74
N PRO A 23 -23.57 10.50 10.69
CA PRO A 23 -23.43 11.88 11.12
C PRO A 23 -22.10 12.20 11.81
N GLY A 24 -21.27 11.19 12.12
CA GLY A 24 -19.91 11.35 12.65
C GLY A 24 -18.81 11.49 11.60
N ILE A 25 -19.11 11.34 10.30
CA ILE A 25 -18.14 11.57 9.22
C ILE A 25 -18.35 13.00 8.70
N PRO A 26 -17.41 13.94 8.96
CA PRO A 26 -17.52 15.27 8.38
C PRO A 26 -17.52 15.15 6.84
N PRO A 27 -18.32 15.95 6.13
CA PRO A 27 -18.31 15.95 4.67
C PRO A 27 -16.88 16.18 4.21
N SER A 28 -16.35 15.21 3.46
CA SER A 28 -15.00 15.26 2.91
C SER A 28 -14.94 16.52 2.04
N GLN A 29 -14.26 17.54 2.54
CA GLN A 29 -13.97 18.73 1.77
C GLN A 29 -13.06 18.25 0.65
N THR A 30 -13.59 18.17 -0.57
CA THR A 30 -12.82 17.91 -1.78
C THR A 30 -11.92 19.11 -2.08
N LEU A 31 -10.94 19.35 -1.21
CA LEU A 31 -9.68 19.91 -1.64
C LEU A 31 -9.02 18.83 -2.49
N PRO A 32 -8.32 19.17 -3.58
CA PRO A 32 -7.33 18.26 -4.11
C PRO A 32 -6.31 18.09 -2.98
N GLY A 33 -6.51 17.07 -2.15
CA GLY A 33 -5.50 16.61 -1.23
C GLY A 33 -4.24 16.29 -2.04
N PRO A 34 -3.05 16.32 -1.41
CA PRO A 34 -1.86 15.76 -2.02
C PRO A 34 -2.22 14.41 -2.63
N LEU A 35 -1.74 14.13 -3.86
CA LEU A 35 -1.81 12.79 -4.43
C LEU A 35 -1.45 11.79 -3.33
N PRO A 36 -2.21 10.70 -3.14
CA PRO A 36 -1.99 9.76 -2.05
C PRO A 36 -0.49 9.46 -1.94
N GLU A 37 0.09 9.79 -0.80
CA GLU A 37 1.53 9.69 -0.63
C GLU A 37 1.93 8.22 -0.78
N MET A 38 2.77 7.93 -1.77
CA MET A 38 3.19 6.58 -2.09
C MET A 38 4.25 6.14 -1.06
N THR A 39 3.78 5.63 0.07
CA THR A 39 4.63 5.17 1.18
C THR A 39 4.95 3.68 1.04
N GLY A 40 6.12 3.26 1.54
CA GLY A 40 6.49 1.84 1.53
C GLY A 40 5.51 0.95 2.29
N GLY A 41 4.91 1.44 3.38
CA GLY A 41 3.87 0.71 4.10
C GLY A 41 2.60 0.47 3.27
N LYS A 42 2.20 1.43 2.43
CA LYS A 42 1.08 1.24 1.48
C LYS A 42 1.41 0.22 0.39
N VAL A 43 2.63 0.24 -0.13
CA VAL A 43 3.09 -0.76 -1.10
C VAL A 43 3.11 -2.16 -0.47
N PHE A 44 3.56 -2.28 0.79
CA PHE A 44 3.55 -3.54 1.55
C PHE A 44 2.12 -4.05 1.75
N GLU A 45 1.20 -3.19 2.20
CA GLU A 45 -0.22 -3.54 2.38
C GLU A 45 -0.84 -4.09 1.09
N GLN A 46 -0.51 -3.50 -0.06
CA GLN A 46 -1.09 -3.88 -1.35
C GLN A 46 -0.43 -5.08 -2.02
N SER A 47 0.85 -5.32 -1.76
CA SER A 47 1.66 -6.28 -2.53
C SER A 47 2.21 -7.44 -1.71
N CYS A 48 2.15 -7.36 -0.38
CA CYS A 48 2.81 -8.31 0.53
C CYS A 48 1.86 -8.84 1.62
N ALA A 49 0.86 -8.05 2.05
CA ALA A 49 0.05 -8.34 3.22
C ALA A 49 -0.89 -9.55 3.09
N ASP A 50 -1.10 -10.05 1.87
CA ASP A 50 -1.85 -11.29 1.63
C ASP A 50 -1.16 -12.53 2.22
N CYS A 51 0.17 -12.48 2.38
CA CYS A 51 0.98 -13.59 2.88
C CYS A 51 1.91 -13.22 4.04
N HIS A 52 2.27 -11.94 4.18
CA HIS A 52 3.17 -11.45 5.21
C HIS A 52 2.45 -10.50 6.17
N LEU A 53 2.67 -10.68 7.47
CA LEU A 53 2.19 -9.76 8.48
C LEU A 53 3.22 -8.66 8.71
N GLU A 54 2.78 -7.39 8.84
CA GLU A 54 3.64 -6.31 9.33
C GLU A 54 3.87 -6.46 10.85
N SER A 55 4.66 -7.46 11.23
CA SER A 55 5.00 -7.77 12.61
C SER A 55 6.43 -8.30 12.69
N PRO A 56 7.18 -8.00 13.77
CA PRO A 56 8.49 -8.61 14.00
C PRO A 56 8.46 -10.15 14.09
N ASP A 57 7.28 -10.73 14.35
CA ASP A 57 7.08 -12.18 14.40
C ASP A 57 7.00 -12.82 13.00
N ASP A 58 6.74 -12.04 11.95
CA ASP A 58 6.78 -12.56 10.58
C ASP A 58 8.24 -12.87 10.18
N PRO A 59 8.53 -14.10 9.71
CA PRO A 59 9.88 -14.50 9.34
C PRO A 59 10.54 -13.59 8.29
N LEU A 60 9.78 -12.83 7.51
CA LEU A 60 10.29 -11.80 6.60
C LEU A 60 11.23 -10.84 7.33
N PHE A 61 10.78 -10.21 8.42
CA PHE A 61 11.55 -9.15 9.08
C PHE A 61 12.83 -9.69 9.71
N SER A 62 12.81 -10.90 10.27
CA SER A 62 14.02 -11.55 10.80
C SER A 62 15.09 -11.78 9.71
N ARG A 63 14.69 -12.17 8.49
CA ARG A 63 15.61 -12.40 7.37
C ARG A 63 16.21 -11.13 6.78
N LEU A 64 15.56 -9.99 6.99
CA LEU A 64 16.00 -8.70 6.47
C LEU A 64 16.90 -7.92 7.45
N ARG A 65 17.01 -8.32 8.72
CA ARG A 65 17.78 -7.59 9.78
C ARG A 65 19.19 -7.19 9.40
N HIS A 66 19.89 -8.03 8.64
CA HIS A 66 21.29 -7.80 8.24
C HIS A 66 21.43 -7.30 6.81
N ARG A 67 20.31 -6.92 6.17
CA ARG A 67 20.29 -6.43 4.80
C ARG A 67 20.29 -4.90 4.79
N ASP A 68 21.07 -4.32 3.89
CA ASP A 68 20.93 -2.90 3.57
C ASP A 68 19.75 -2.65 2.61
N GLU A 69 19.39 -1.37 2.42
CA GLU A 69 18.27 -0.99 1.54
C GLU A 69 18.46 -1.47 0.09
N THR A 70 19.70 -1.47 -0.41
CA THR A 70 20.00 -1.89 -1.79
C THR A 70 19.80 -3.39 -1.94
N GLU A 71 20.29 -4.18 -0.99
CA GLU A 71 20.05 -5.63 -0.96
C GLU A 71 18.56 -5.95 -0.88
N ILE A 72 17.78 -5.24 -0.05
CA ILE A 72 16.33 -5.44 0.06
C ILE A 72 15.65 -5.13 -1.29
N TYR A 73 16.04 -4.05 -1.95
CA TYR A 73 15.53 -3.68 -3.27
C TYR A 73 15.79 -4.78 -4.33
N GLU A 74 16.99 -5.36 -4.35
CA GLU A 74 17.33 -6.46 -5.27
C GLU A 74 16.54 -7.74 -4.96
N LEU A 75 16.32 -8.04 -3.67
CA LEU A 75 15.48 -9.18 -3.25
C LEU A 75 14.02 -9.01 -3.70
N ILE A 76 13.45 -7.79 -3.58
CA ILE A 76 12.09 -7.50 -4.09
C ILE A 76 12.04 -7.67 -5.63
N GLY A 77 13.14 -7.40 -6.34
CA GLY A 77 13.24 -7.63 -7.78
C GLY A 77 13.24 -9.11 -8.21
N SER A 78 13.41 -10.04 -7.26
CA SER A 78 13.67 -11.45 -7.54
C SER A 78 12.86 -12.42 -6.65
N LEU A 79 11.70 -11.97 -6.13
CA LEU A 79 10.88 -12.70 -5.16
C LEU A 79 10.59 -14.18 -5.52
N ASN A 80 10.21 -14.44 -6.77
CA ASN A 80 9.88 -15.78 -7.24
C ASN A 80 11.10 -16.73 -7.28
N THR A 81 12.32 -16.19 -7.28
CA THR A 81 13.55 -16.98 -7.16
C THR A 81 13.85 -17.36 -5.70
N LEU A 82 13.39 -16.54 -4.74
CA LEU A 82 13.55 -16.79 -3.32
C LEU A 82 12.54 -17.84 -2.83
N ASN A 83 11.32 -17.79 -3.36
CA ASN A 83 10.28 -18.78 -3.13
C ASN A 83 9.35 -18.83 -4.36
N PRO A 84 9.19 -19.98 -5.03
CA PRO A 84 8.31 -20.10 -6.20
C PRO A 84 6.84 -19.74 -5.95
N ALA A 85 6.38 -19.81 -4.69
CA ALA A 85 5.03 -19.39 -4.31
C ALA A 85 4.90 -17.86 -4.15
N MET A 86 6.01 -17.12 -4.04
CA MET A 86 5.98 -15.66 -4.01
C MET A 86 5.89 -15.12 -5.45
N PRO A 87 4.88 -14.29 -5.77
CA PRO A 87 4.76 -13.70 -7.09
C PRO A 87 5.91 -12.70 -7.36
N PRO A 88 6.32 -12.50 -8.63
CA PRO A 88 7.18 -11.37 -8.99
C PRO A 88 6.56 -10.04 -8.56
N PHE A 89 7.38 -9.09 -8.15
CA PHE A 89 6.89 -7.76 -7.79
C PHE A 89 6.31 -7.04 -9.02
N GLY A 90 5.02 -6.72 -8.97
CA GLY A 90 4.27 -6.11 -10.08
C GLY A 90 4.27 -4.58 -10.11
N GLY A 91 4.85 -3.93 -9.11
CA GLY A 91 4.90 -2.47 -9.00
C GLY A 91 6.01 -1.82 -9.85
N THR A 92 6.00 -0.50 -9.87
CA THR A 92 7.02 0.35 -10.49
C THR A 92 8.34 0.33 -9.73
N ASP A 93 9.42 0.76 -10.39
CA ASP A 93 10.72 0.90 -9.75
C ASP A 93 10.70 1.85 -8.54
N ARG A 94 9.88 2.90 -8.62
CA ARG A 94 9.69 3.85 -7.52
C ARG A 94 9.00 3.17 -6.32
N GLU A 95 7.97 2.36 -6.55
CA GLU A 95 7.29 1.59 -5.50
C GLU A 95 8.25 0.59 -4.83
N ARG A 96 9.09 -0.08 -5.63
CA ARG A 96 10.11 -0.99 -5.12
C ARG A 96 11.11 -0.27 -4.22
N LYS A 97 11.58 0.92 -4.60
CA LYS A 97 12.51 1.74 -3.80
C LYS A 97 11.90 2.18 -2.47
N VAL A 98 10.69 2.74 -2.49
CA VAL A 98 10.05 3.19 -1.23
C VAL A 98 9.70 2.03 -0.32
N LEU A 99 9.37 0.85 -0.87
CA LEU A 99 9.17 -0.38 -0.10
C LEU A 99 10.47 -0.85 0.55
N ALA A 100 11.57 -0.87 -0.20
CA ALA A 100 12.88 -1.28 0.32
C ALA A 100 13.35 -0.38 1.47
N ALA A 101 13.28 0.94 1.30
CA ALA A 101 13.64 1.91 2.34
C ALA A 101 12.79 1.73 3.60
N TRP A 102 11.48 1.50 3.43
CA TRP A 102 10.56 1.30 4.54
C TRP A 102 10.83 -0.02 5.29
N LEU A 103 11.05 -1.13 4.57
CA LEU A 103 11.43 -2.41 5.17
C LEU A 103 12.75 -2.30 5.92
N ARG A 104 13.74 -1.59 5.36
CA ARG A 104 15.01 -1.31 6.03
C ARG A 104 14.79 -0.57 7.35
N GLY A 105 13.92 0.45 7.35
CA GLY A 105 13.56 1.19 8.56
C GLY A 105 12.88 0.32 9.62
N LYS A 106 12.08 -0.68 9.21
CA LYS A 106 11.39 -1.61 10.12
C LYS A 106 12.30 -2.63 10.80
N VAL A 107 13.49 -2.88 10.25
CA VAL A 107 14.45 -3.87 10.77
C VAL A 107 15.73 -3.23 11.30
N ALA A 108 15.79 -1.90 11.37
CA ALA A 108 16.92 -1.14 11.90
C ALA A 108 17.00 -1.12 13.43
N ASP A 109 15.94 -1.58 14.10
CA ASP A 109 15.78 -1.56 15.55
C ASP A 109 16.04 -2.95 16.20
#